data_AF-A0A1A9QZW6-F1
#
_entry.id   AF-A0A1A9QZW6-F1
#
_cell.length_a   1.000
_cell.length_b   1.000
_cell.length_c   1.000
_cell.angle_alpha   90.00
_cell.angle_beta   90.00
_cell.angle_gamma   90.00
#
_symmetry.space_group_name_H-M   'P 1'
#
loop_
_entity.id
_entity.type
_entity.pdbx_description
1 polymer ?
#
loop_
_entity_poly.entity_id
_entity_poly.type
_entity_poly.pdbx_seq_one_letter_code
_entity_poly.pdbx_strand_id
1 'polypeptide(L)'
;MKINYNPTGKWSVEAVKERYSKLSLSLGSVDGFEPFCKTYTNRRGFTWVYNIMDSVVDGVRLGDKACVQLAIDYIRDNEMYSKTGYIRARMARALKSADLSDSQKKELALIFLHQLETGVLYQEYREYCRLFRKIGVEPYRREIKRYGKARRQYIKRAANRLLA
;
A
#
# COMPACT_ATOMS: atom_id res chain seq x y z
N MET A 1 8.45 4.26 -29.65
CA MET A 1 9.26 3.74 -28.51
C MET A 1 8.36 3.53 -27.30
N LYS A 2 8.53 2.45 -26.52
CA LYS A 2 7.68 2.12 -25.37
C LYS A 2 8.48 2.18 -24.05
N ILE A 3 7.96 2.92 -23.07
CA ILE A 3 8.53 3.02 -21.71
C ILE A 3 7.55 2.33 -20.75
N ASN A 4 7.97 1.24 -20.11
CA ASN A 4 7.13 0.46 -19.20
C ASN A 4 7.56 0.65 -17.75
N TYR A 5 6.66 1.13 -16.88
CA TYR A 5 6.90 1.33 -15.45
C TYR A 5 6.46 0.15 -14.58
N ASN A 6 5.92 -0.92 -15.17
CA ASN A 6 5.58 -2.12 -14.42
C ASN A 6 6.84 -2.87 -14.00
N PRO A 7 6.90 -3.33 -12.75
CA PRO A 7 7.99 -4.19 -12.32
C PRO A 7 7.83 -5.59 -12.92
N THR A 8 8.86 -6.41 -12.78
CA THR A 8 8.82 -7.84 -13.06
C THR A 8 8.54 -8.63 -11.78
N GLY A 9 8.32 -9.94 -11.90
CA GLY A 9 8.15 -10.83 -10.74
C GLY A 9 6.77 -10.69 -10.08
N LYS A 10 6.76 -10.70 -8.73
CA LYS A 10 5.53 -10.78 -7.93
C LYS A 10 4.51 -9.65 -8.17
N TRP A 11 5.01 -8.51 -8.62
CA TRP A 11 4.21 -7.31 -8.90
C TRP A 11 4.11 -7.00 -10.39
N SER A 12 4.44 -7.96 -11.27
CA SER A 12 4.18 -7.84 -12.71
C SER A 12 2.69 -7.70 -13.00
N VAL A 13 2.37 -7.24 -14.20
CA VAL A 13 1.00 -7.07 -14.67
C VAL A 13 0.22 -8.39 -14.56
N GLU A 14 0.83 -9.47 -15.00
CA GLU A 14 0.26 -10.82 -15.02
C GLU A 14 0.05 -11.33 -13.59
N ALA A 15 1.06 -11.21 -12.73
CA ALA A 15 0.98 -11.65 -11.33
C ALA A 15 -0.08 -10.88 -10.54
N VAL A 16 -0.22 -9.57 -10.78
CA VAL A 16 -1.25 -8.74 -10.14
C VAL A 16 -2.64 -9.13 -10.61
N LYS A 17 -2.85 -9.34 -11.93
CA LYS A 17 -4.13 -9.79 -12.48
C LYS A 17 -4.54 -11.17 -11.98
N GLU A 18 -3.60 -12.11 -11.91
CA GLU A 18 -3.86 -13.45 -11.39
C GLU A 18 -4.29 -13.41 -9.91
N ARG A 19 -3.56 -12.65 -9.08
CA ARG A 19 -3.89 -12.48 -7.66
C ARG A 19 -5.22 -11.76 -7.48
N TYR A 20 -5.49 -10.73 -8.29
CA TYR A 20 -6.76 -10.03 -8.28
C TYR A 20 -7.93 -11.00 -8.56
N SER A 21 -7.82 -11.83 -9.59
CA SER A 21 -8.86 -12.82 -9.93
C SER A 21 -9.15 -13.76 -8.76
N LYS A 22 -8.10 -14.32 -8.13
CA LYS A 22 -8.22 -15.19 -6.94
C LYS A 22 -8.85 -14.47 -5.74
N LEU A 23 -8.45 -13.22 -5.49
CA LEU A 23 -8.99 -12.42 -4.39
C LEU A 23 -10.43 -11.99 -4.65
N SER A 24 -10.79 -11.70 -5.90
CA SER A 24 -12.14 -11.29 -6.28
C SER A 24 -13.16 -12.41 -6.03
N LEU A 25 -12.77 -13.66 -6.28
CA LEU A 25 -13.61 -14.83 -5.97
C LEU A 25 -13.85 -15.02 -4.46
N SER A 26 -12.87 -14.67 -3.62
CA SER A 26 -12.95 -14.94 -2.17
C SER A 26 -13.46 -13.76 -1.34
N LEU A 27 -13.09 -12.53 -1.71
CA LEU A 27 -13.43 -11.31 -0.97
C LEU A 27 -14.55 -10.51 -1.64
N GLY A 28 -14.78 -10.73 -2.93
CA GLY A 28 -15.65 -9.90 -3.78
C GLY A 28 -14.86 -8.79 -4.49
N SER A 29 -15.45 -8.32 -5.59
CA SER A 29 -14.95 -7.21 -6.39
C SER A 29 -16.09 -6.27 -6.78
N VAL A 30 -15.74 -5.10 -7.27
CA VAL A 30 -16.70 -4.19 -7.92
C VAL A 30 -16.99 -4.72 -9.32
N ASP A 31 -18.27 -4.75 -9.69
CA ASP A 31 -18.69 -5.22 -11.01
C ASP A 31 -18.11 -4.34 -12.12
N GLY A 32 -17.67 -4.98 -13.21
CA GLY A 32 -17.00 -4.30 -14.33
C GLY A 32 -15.62 -3.70 -14.03
N PHE A 33 -15.02 -3.97 -12.86
CA PHE A 33 -13.67 -3.51 -12.53
C PHE A 33 -12.63 -4.64 -12.64
N GLU A 34 -11.48 -4.34 -13.25
CA GLU A 34 -10.27 -5.16 -13.21
C GLU A 34 -9.04 -4.24 -13.20
N PRO A 35 -7.95 -4.54 -12.47
CA PRO A 35 -6.70 -3.82 -12.58
C PRO A 35 -6.16 -3.77 -14.02
N PHE A 36 -5.78 -2.57 -14.45
CA PHE A 36 -5.28 -2.30 -15.80
C PHE A 36 -4.10 -1.32 -15.78
N CYS A 37 -3.27 -1.38 -16.82
CA CYS A 37 -2.20 -0.40 -17.02
C CYS A 37 -2.74 0.80 -17.78
N LYS A 38 -2.66 2.00 -17.19
CA LYS A 38 -2.90 3.24 -17.94
C LYS A 38 -1.80 3.42 -18.98
N THR A 39 -2.18 3.85 -20.18
CA THR A 39 -1.23 4.17 -21.25
C THR A 39 -1.39 5.61 -21.69
N TYR A 40 -0.28 6.23 -22.09
CA TYR A 40 -0.28 7.55 -22.70
C TYR A 40 0.66 7.55 -23.89
N THR A 41 0.20 8.03 -25.05
CA THR A 41 1.04 8.18 -26.24
C THR A 41 1.12 9.66 -26.61
N ASN A 42 2.34 10.20 -26.71
CA ASN A 42 2.51 11.60 -27.10
C ASN A 42 2.50 11.77 -28.64
N ARG A 43 2.45 13.03 -29.09
CA ARG A 43 2.49 13.39 -30.52
C ARG A 43 3.74 12.91 -31.27
N ARG A 44 4.81 12.52 -30.56
CA ARG A 44 6.07 12.02 -31.13
C ARG A 44 6.13 10.49 -31.18
N GLY A 45 5.04 9.78 -30.88
CA GLY A 45 4.97 8.31 -30.95
C GLY A 45 5.66 7.57 -29.79
N PHE A 46 5.91 8.27 -28.68
CA PHE A 46 6.36 7.63 -27.44
C PHE A 46 5.17 7.18 -26.62
N THR A 47 5.17 5.93 -26.15
CA THR A 47 4.10 5.36 -25.32
C THR A 47 4.64 5.02 -23.95
N TRP A 48 4.01 5.57 -22.91
CA TRP A 48 4.26 5.22 -21.51
C TRP A 48 3.19 4.25 -21.04
N VAL A 49 3.61 3.15 -20.41
CA VAL A 49 2.75 2.22 -19.70
C VAL A 49 2.98 2.43 -18.22
N TYR A 50 1.98 2.96 -17.53
CA TYR A 50 2.04 3.21 -16.09
C TYR A 50 1.88 1.91 -15.31
N ASN A 51 2.28 1.97 -14.04
CA ASN A 51 2.30 0.83 -13.15
C ASN A 51 0.85 0.36 -12.88
N ILE A 52 0.58 -0.95 -12.99
CA ILE A 52 -0.73 -1.54 -12.75
C ILE A 52 -1.29 -1.19 -11.36
N MET A 53 -0.41 -1.02 -10.37
CA MET A 53 -0.80 -0.65 -9.01
C MET A 53 -1.47 0.73 -8.94
N ASP A 54 -1.32 1.61 -9.94
CA ASP A 54 -2.10 2.84 -10.04
C ASP A 54 -3.61 2.56 -10.18
N SER A 55 -3.98 1.54 -10.95
CA SER A 55 -5.39 1.12 -11.06
C SER A 55 -5.87 0.40 -9.81
N VAL A 56 -5.01 -0.36 -9.13
CA VAL A 56 -5.34 -0.97 -7.84
C VAL A 56 -5.71 0.11 -6.82
N VAL A 57 -4.99 1.23 -6.79
CA VAL A 57 -5.36 2.41 -5.96
C VAL A 57 -6.76 2.92 -6.30
N ASP A 58 -7.12 2.95 -7.58
CA ASP A 58 -8.45 3.37 -8.01
C ASP A 58 -9.52 2.35 -7.58
N GLY A 59 -9.25 1.05 -7.67
CA GLY A 59 -10.13 -0.01 -7.14
C GLY A 59 -10.35 0.11 -5.62
N VAL A 60 -9.30 0.39 -4.84
CA VAL A 60 -9.44 0.66 -3.39
C VAL A 60 -10.41 1.82 -3.12
N ARG A 61 -10.35 2.88 -3.94
CA ARG A 61 -11.26 4.04 -3.79
C ARG A 61 -12.70 3.70 -4.16
N LEU A 62 -12.91 2.75 -5.06
CA LEU A 62 -14.22 2.24 -5.45
C LEU A 62 -14.80 1.25 -4.42
N GLY A 63 -14.04 0.87 -3.39
CA GLY A 63 -14.47 -0.13 -2.40
C GLY A 63 -14.25 -1.57 -2.84
N ASP A 64 -13.42 -1.79 -3.85
CA ASP A 64 -13.08 -3.14 -4.32
C ASP A 64 -12.23 -3.90 -3.28
N LYS A 65 -12.80 -4.97 -2.72
CA LYS A 65 -12.19 -5.71 -1.59
C LYS A 65 -10.94 -6.48 -2.01
N ALA A 66 -10.88 -6.97 -3.24
CA ALA A 66 -9.68 -7.59 -3.79
C ALA A 66 -8.53 -6.57 -3.92
N CYS A 67 -8.84 -5.35 -4.37
CA CYS A 67 -7.86 -4.27 -4.46
C CYS A 67 -7.41 -3.77 -3.08
N VAL A 68 -8.29 -3.74 -2.09
CA VAL A 68 -7.93 -3.46 -0.68
C VAL A 68 -6.86 -4.46 -0.22
N GLN A 69 -7.08 -5.75 -0.43
CA GLN A 69 -6.11 -6.76 -0.01
C GLN A 69 -4.79 -6.66 -0.79
N LEU A 70 -4.84 -6.45 -2.11
CA LEU A 70 -3.63 -6.24 -2.92
C LEU A 70 -2.81 -5.04 -2.46
N ALA A 71 -3.46 -3.95 -2.06
CA ALA A 71 -2.79 -2.76 -1.54
C ALA A 71 -2.12 -3.03 -0.19
N ILE A 72 -2.76 -3.80 0.70
CA ILE A 72 -2.16 -4.23 1.97
C ILE A 72 -0.94 -5.10 1.72
N ASP A 73 -1.05 -6.09 0.82
CA ASP A 73 0.06 -6.95 0.45
C ASP A 73 1.23 -6.18 -0.17
N TYR A 74 0.96 -5.13 -0.95
CA TYR A 74 1.99 -4.29 -1.57
C TYR A 74 2.71 -3.39 -0.57
N ILE A 75 2.01 -2.96 0.48
CA ILE A 75 2.59 -2.19 1.58
C ILE A 75 3.43 -3.09 2.49
N ARG A 76 2.98 -4.34 2.72
CA ARG A 76 3.74 -5.37 3.43
C ARG A 76 5.05 -5.66 2.73
N ASP A 77 4.95 -5.89 1.42
CA ASP A 77 6.10 -6.24 0.62
C ASP A 77 7.04 -5.04 0.54
N ASN A 78 8.29 -5.20 0.94
CA ASN A 78 9.23 -4.10 1.08
C ASN A 78 10.13 -3.91 -0.15
N GLU A 79 9.83 -4.60 -1.26
CA GLU A 79 10.54 -4.48 -2.53
C GLU A 79 10.51 -3.06 -3.08
N MET A 80 11.62 -2.60 -3.66
CA MET A 80 11.76 -1.23 -4.17
C MET A 80 11.89 -1.23 -5.69
N TYR A 81 10.86 -0.71 -6.35
CA TYR A 81 10.82 -0.45 -7.79
C TYR A 81 10.65 1.04 -8.09
N SER A 82 10.69 1.40 -9.38
CA SER A 82 10.38 2.76 -9.83
C SER A 82 9.05 3.24 -9.25
N LYS A 83 9.06 4.42 -8.62
CA LYS A 83 7.89 5.09 -8.02
C LYS A 83 7.19 4.34 -6.88
N THR A 84 7.79 3.30 -6.29
CA THR A 84 7.18 2.50 -5.22
C THR A 84 6.70 3.35 -4.04
N GLY A 85 7.55 4.25 -3.52
CA GLY A 85 7.16 5.13 -2.39
C GLY A 85 5.96 6.03 -2.72
N TYR A 86 5.87 6.52 -3.96
CA TYR A 86 4.71 7.30 -4.42
C TYR A 86 3.43 6.45 -4.49
N ILE A 87 3.53 5.22 -5.04
CA ILE A 87 2.40 4.28 -5.14
C ILE A 87 1.91 3.89 -3.74
N ARG A 88 2.81 3.50 -2.83
CA ARG A 88 2.48 3.16 -1.45
C ARG A 88 1.84 4.31 -0.69
N ALA A 89 2.34 5.54 -0.86
CA ALA A 89 1.71 6.73 -0.28
C ALA A 89 0.28 6.94 -0.80
N ARG A 90 0.02 6.68 -2.09
CA ARG A 90 -1.34 6.74 -2.66
C ARG A 90 -2.24 5.62 -2.13
N MET A 91 -1.73 4.40 -1.99
CA MET A 91 -2.46 3.28 -1.39
C MET A 91 -2.84 3.58 0.05
N ALA A 92 -1.90 4.08 0.87
CA ALA A 92 -2.19 4.42 2.27
C ALA A 92 -3.31 5.46 2.38
N ARG A 93 -3.33 6.47 1.50
CA ARG A 93 -4.41 7.47 1.45
C ARG A 93 -5.74 6.86 1.02
N ALA A 94 -5.74 5.94 0.05
CA ALA A 94 -6.94 5.25 -0.40
C ALA A 94 -7.50 4.32 0.69
N LEU A 95 -6.65 3.49 1.30
CA LEU A 95 -6.98 2.60 2.41
C LEU A 95 -7.51 3.34 3.64
N LYS A 96 -7.05 4.57 3.88
CA LYS A 96 -7.58 5.41 4.96
C LYS A 96 -9.08 5.69 4.77
N SER A 97 -9.56 5.75 3.54
CA SER A 97 -10.98 6.01 3.24
C SER A 97 -11.77 4.72 3.01
N ALA A 98 -11.13 3.64 2.59
CA ALA A 98 -11.76 2.34 2.34
C ALA A 98 -12.37 1.70 3.60
N ASP A 99 -13.40 0.87 3.43
CA ASP A 99 -13.89 0.01 4.51
C ASP A 99 -12.89 -1.13 4.74
N LEU A 100 -12.41 -1.26 5.98
CA LEU A 100 -11.38 -2.23 6.36
C LEU A 100 -11.95 -3.15 7.44
N SER A 101 -11.84 -4.46 7.21
CA SER A 101 -12.18 -5.43 8.25
C SER A 101 -11.21 -5.30 9.45
N ASP A 102 -11.61 -5.81 10.60
CA ASP A 102 -10.73 -5.81 11.77
C ASP A 102 -9.48 -6.68 11.57
N SER A 103 -9.57 -7.73 10.76
CA SER A 103 -8.41 -8.53 10.35
C SER A 103 -7.43 -7.71 9.51
N GLN A 104 -7.90 -6.93 8.54
CA GLN A 104 -7.07 -6.06 7.70
C GLN A 104 -6.46 -4.90 8.49
N LYS A 105 -7.20 -4.31 9.42
CA LYS A 105 -6.67 -3.31 10.36
C LYS A 105 -5.53 -3.90 11.19
N LYS A 106 -5.74 -5.10 11.74
CA LYS A 106 -4.72 -5.81 12.51
C LYS A 106 -3.48 -6.12 11.66
N GLU A 107 -3.68 -6.58 10.42
CA GLU A 107 -2.61 -6.86 9.47
C GLU A 107 -1.75 -5.63 9.18
N LEU A 108 -2.38 -4.50 8.85
CA LEU A 108 -1.70 -3.22 8.62
C LEU A 108 -0.94 -2.72 9.86
N ALA A 109 -1.53 -2.87 11.06
CA ALA A 109 -0.83 -2.50 12.28
C ALA A 109 0.46 -3.28 12.46
N LEU A 110 0.41 -4.61 12.28
CA LEU A 110 1.59 -5.46 12.40
C LEU A 110 2.65 -5.11 11.35
N ILE A 111 2.26 -4.78 10.11
CA ILE A 111 3.18 -4.32 9.08
C ILE A 111 3.93 -3.06 9.53
N PHE A 112 3.22 -2.05 10.05
CA PHE A 112 3.85 -0.79 10.47
C PHE A 112 4.71 -0.95 11.72
N LEU A 113 4.30 -1.80 12.67
CA LEU A 113 5.11 -2.13 13.84
C LEU A 113 6.41 -2.85 13.44
N HIS A 114 6.33 -3.79 12.51
CA HIS A 114 7.52 -4.44 11.96
C HIS A 114 8.46 -3.46 11.24
N GLN A 115 7.91 -2.48 10.51
CA GLN A 115 8.71 -1.40 9.90
C GLN A 115 9.39 -0.51 10.95
N LEU A 116 8.74 -0.22 12.09
CA LEU A 116 9.39 0.46 13.22
C LEU A 116 10.51 -0.38 13.83
N GLU A 117 10.28 -1.67 13.99
CA GLU A 117 11.22 -2.61 14.57
C GLU A 117 12.51 -2.72 13.74
N THR A 118 12.35 -2.95 12.45
CA THR A 118 13.48 -3.06 11.50
C THR A 118 14.13 -1.69 11.23
N GLY A 119 13.41 -0.60 11.49
CA GLY A 119 13.86 0.75 11.21
C GLY A 119 13.88 1.10 9.73
N VAL A 120 13.21 0.31 8.88
CA VAL A 120 13.04 0.58 7.45
C VAL A 120 11.82 1.47 7.25
N LEU A 121 12.06 2.78 7.41
CA LEU A 121 11.03 3.82 7.40
C LEU A 121 11.24 4.78 6.23
N TYR A 122 10.50 4.58 5.15
CA TYR A 122 10.57 5.43 3.95
C TYR A 122 9.65 6.66 4.05
N GLN A 123 9.67 7.51 3.02
CA GLN A 123 8.95 8.79 3.02
C GLN A 123 7.43 8.62 3.16
N GLU A 124 6.87 7.54 2.60
CA GLU A 124 5.45 7.22 2.68
C GLU A 124 4.98 6.88 4.09
N TYR A 125 5.89 6.63 5.04
CA TYR A 125 5.56 6.27 6.41
C TYR A 125 4.72 7.35 7.12
N ARG A 126 4.82 8.62 6.68
CA ARG A 126 3.92 9.68 7.15
C ARG A 126 2.45 9.38 6.83
N GLU A 127 2.16 8.81 5.67
CA GLU A 127 0.82 8.39 5.30
C GLU A 127 0.39 7.14 6.07
N TYR A 128 1.31 6.23 6.38
CA TYR A 128 1.03 5.08 7.26
C TYR A 128 0.63 5.52 8.66
N CYS A 129 1.28 6.53 9.23
CA CYS A 129 0.83 7.11 10.50
C CYS A 129 -0.60 7.66 10.42
N ARG A 130 -0.98 8.28 9.31
CA ARG A 130 -2.35 8.79 9.10
C ARG A 130 -3.38 7.66 8.92
N LEU A 131 -3.00 6.58 8.25
CA LEU A 131 -3.80 5.37 8.12
C LEU A 131 -3.95 4.67 9.47
N PHE A 132 -2.90 4.62 10.28
CA PHE A 132 -2.92 3.97 11.59
C PHE A 132 -3.92 4.61 12.57
N ARG A 133 -4.22 5.90 12.42
CA ARG A 133 -5.29 6.56 13.18
C ARG A 133 -6.67 5.94 12.93
N LYS A 134 -6.94 5.44 11.72
CA LYS A 134 -8.16 4.70 11.41
C LYS A 134 -8.17 3.30 12.02
N ILE A 135 -6.99 2.67 12.13
CA ILE A 135 -6.84 1.36 12.75
C ILE A 135 -7.14 1.42 14.25
N GLY A 136 -6.67 2.49 14.90
CA GLY A 136 -6.81 2.68 16.35
C GLY A 136 -5.54 2.26 17.10
N VAL A 137 -5.14 3.11 18.04
CA VAL A 137 -3.84 2.98 18.73
C VAL A 137 -3.89 2.04 19.94
N GLU A 138 -5.03 1.92 20.61
CA GLU A 138 -5.11 1.29 21.94
C GLU A 138 -4.54 -0.13 22.01
N PRO A 139 -4.87 -1.05 21.08
CA PRO A 139 -4.35 -2.42 21.15
C PRO A 139 -2.81 -2.49 21.05
N TYR A 140 -2.19 -1.48 20.44
CA TYR A 140 -0.76 -1.45 20.10
C TYR A 140 0.05 -0.46 20.96
N ARG A 141 -0.62 0.33 21.80
CA ARG A 141 -0.02 1.44 22.56
C ARG A 141 1.22 1.02 23.34
N ARG A 142 1.17 -0.14 24.01
CA ARG A 142 2.29 -0.67 24.81
C ARG A 142 3.52 -0.97 23.93
N GLU A 143 3.30 -1.55 22.77
CA GLU A 143 4.36 -1.92 21.84
C GLU A 143 4.99 -0.68 21.21
N ILE A 144 4.17 0.27 20.73
CA ILE A 144 4.66 1.52 20.14
C ILE A 144 5.50 2.31 21.14
N LYS A 145 5.10 2.35 22.43
CA LYS A 145 5.87 3.02 23.49
C LYS A 145 7.29 2.49 23.66
N ARG A 146 7.56 1.20 23.35
CA ARG A 146 8.93 0.64 23.42
C ARG A 146 9.86 1.34 22.44
N TYR A 147 9.37 1.69 21.25
CA TYR A 147 10.13 2.39 20.22
C TYR A 147 10.37 3.88 20.54
N GLY A 148 9.63 4.47 21.48
CA GLY A 148 9.92 5.82 22.00
C GLY A 148 11.30 5.93 22.66
N LYS A 149 11.86 4.81 23.13
CA LYS A 149 13.20 4.71 23.71
C LYS A 149 14.28 4.34 22.69
N ALA A 150 13.94 4.09 21.42
CA ALA A 150 14.88 3.62 20.40
C ALA A 150 16.05 4.60 20.19
N ARG A 151 17.29 4.12 20.05
CA ARG A 151 18.47 5.00 19.88
C ARG A 151 18.35 5.95 18.67
N ARG A 152 17.71 5.49 17.59
CA ARG A 152 17.56 6.24 16.33
C ARG A 152 16.40 7.23 16.42
N GLN A 153 16.69 8.53 16.26
CA GLN A 153 15.70 9.61 16.42
C GLN A 153 14.53 9.53 15.43
N TYR A 154 14.74 9.07 14.19
CA TYR A 154 13.66 8.95 13.20
C TYR A 154 12.63 7.87 13.59
N ILE A 155 13.06 6.78 14.24
CA ILE A 155 12.17 5.76 14.80
C ILE A 155 11.36 6.34 15.96
N LYS A 156 12.00 7.08 16.89
CA LYS A 156 11.28 7.78 17.98
C LYS A 156 10.18 8.70 17.43
N ARG A 157 10.51 9.50 16.41
CA ARG A 157 9.55 10.41 15.77
C ARG A 157 8.39 9.66 15.13
N ALA A 158 8.65 8.54 14.47
CA ALA A 158 7.63 7.70 13.86
C ALA A 158 6.71 7.06 14.92
N ALA A 159 7.27 6.52 16.00
CA ALA A 159 6.51 5.97 17.12
C ALA A 159 5.61 7.03 17.78
N ASN A 160 6.13 8.24 18.02
CA ASN A 160 5.34 9.34 18.58
C ASN A 160 4.18 9.74 17.65
N ARG A 161 4.36 9.68 16.32
CA ARG A 161 3.29 9.96 15.35
C ARG A 161 2.20 8.88 15.32
N LEU A 162 2.54 7.62 15.61
CA LEU A 162 1.53 6.56 15.77
C LEU A 162 0.74 6.71 17.06
N LEU A 163 1.35 7.28 18.10
CA LEU A 163 0.70 7.55 19.39
C LEU A 163 -0.19 8.80 19.40
N ALA A 164 -0.11 9.64 18.35
CA ALA A 164 -0.73 10.96 18.25
C ALA A 164 -1.93 10.99 17.29
#